data_AF-A0A973RSD2-F1
#
_entry.id   AF-A0A973RSD2-F1
#
_cell.length_a   1.000
_cell.length_b   1.000
_cell.length_c   1.000
_cell.angle_alpha   90.00
_cell.angle_beta   90.00
_cell.angle_gamma   90.00
#
_symmetry.space_group_name_H-M   'P 1'
#
loop_
_entity.id
_entity.type
_entity.pdbx_description
1 polymer ?
#
loop_
_entity_poly.entity_id
_entity_poly.type
_entity_poly.pdbx_seq_one_letter_code
_entity_poly.pdbx_strand_id
1 'polypeptide(L)'
;VLDQYVATADHALGNPSWLVGRVVKATGPVGFHLLDLVYGQLAVAAVAVTLYQLRNVAAERRFPSHHLVRTFLVIGLLGPAIYMIFPVVGPVFAYGTGIDQWPSPDLGPDALPTVHWAVADLWPGTAPPLNAPHPMPFDAFTPRNCMPSLHTAWATAIFIHSRNGPRALRFAGTFWLIATLCATLGFGYHYGADLIAGAVFTLTIEAALRANARGWDRSGIQLVAHGATVFAALLVSYRCLPMDMARHAWLFGPLLLLAMISVIYDYVRTTRAWEPTAAPARQLEPQPEPA
;
A
#
# COMPACT_ATOMS: atom_id res chain seq x y z
N VAL A 1 -5.71 20.71 0.64
CA VAL A 1 -5.25 19.34 0.95
C VAL A 1 -5.43 19.08 2.44
N LEU A 2 -5.40 17.82 2.87
CA LEU A 2 -5.73 17.37 4.23
C LEU A 2 -4.50 16.93 5.03
N ASP A 3 -3.30 17.30 4.59
CA ASP A 3 -2.01 16.89 5.17
C ASP A 3 -1.88 17.19 6.66
N GLN A 4 -2.42 18.33 7.15
CA GLN A 4 -2.44 18.59 8.59
C GLN A 4 -3.28 17.56 9.36
N TYR A 5 -4.44 17.15 8.83
CA TYR A 5 -5.28 16.13 9.45
C TYR A 5 -4.54 14.80 9.55
N VAL A 6 -3.91 14.38 8.45
CA VAL A 6 -3.17 13.12 8.41
C VAL A 6 -1.93 13.18 9.28
N ALA A 7 -1.14 14.25 9.23
CA ALA A 7 0.05 14.42 10.07
C ALA A 7 -0.28 14.39 11.57
N THR A 8 -1.38 15.05 11.97
CA THR A 8 -1.84 15.01 13.37
C THR A 8 -2.31 13.60 13.75
N ALA A 9 -3.04 12.89 12.88
CA ALA A 9 -3.43 11.50 13.12
C ALA A 9 -2.23 10.53 13.16
N ASP A 10 -1.25 10.73 12.29
CA ASP A 10 -0.01 9.93 12.15
C ASP A 10 0.89 10.03 13.39
N HIS A 11 0.68 11.06 14.22
CA HIS A 11 1.33 11.17 15.52
C HIS A 11 1.02 9.95 16.41
N ALA A 12 -0.18 9.38 16.30
CA ALA A 12 -0.54 8.16 17.02
C ALA A 12 0.37 6.96 16.64
N LEU A 13 0.95 6.97 15.45
CA LEU A 13 1.89 5.96 14.94
C LEU A 13 3.36 6.33 15.18
N GLY A 14 3.63 7.46 15.85
CA GLY A 14 4.98 7.94 16.11
C GLY A 14 5.64 8.61 14.91
N ASN A 15 4.86 9.12 13.94
CA ASN A 15 5.37 9.87 12.78
C ASN A 15 6.45 9.12 11.98
N PRO A 16 6.18 7.90 11.50
CA PRO A 16 7.19 7.02 10.90
C PRO A 16 7.92 7.64 9.70
N SER A 17 7.28 8.49 8.90
CA SER A 17 7.93 9.13 7.76
C SER A 17 9.14 10.00 8.18
N TRP A 18 9.07 10.68 9.33
CA TRP A 18 10.19 11.48 9.82
C TRP A 18 11.37 10.60 10.23
N LEU A 19 11.09 9.49 10.92
CA LEU A 19 12.13 8.54 11.31
C LEU A 19 12.80 7.92 10.08
N VAL A 20 12.01 7.37 9.16
CA VAL A 20 12.53 6.69 7.97
C VAL A 20 13.23 7.69 7.05
N GLY A 21 12.72 8.93 6.93
CA GLY A 21 13.39 9.99 6.17
C GLY A 21 14.78 10.33 6.70
N ARG A 22 14.95 10.39 8.03
CA ARG A 22 16.30 10.55 8.64
C ARG A 22 17.19 9.34 8.39
N VAL A 23 16.64 8.12 8.41
CA VAL A 23 17.39 6.90 8.09
C VAL A 23 17.89 6.93 6.64
N VAL A 24 17.01 7.26 5.67
CA VAL A 24 17.40 7.38 4.25
C VAL A 24 18.48 8.44 4.08
N LYS A 25 18.32 9.62 4.69
CA LYS A 25 19.35 10.67 4.68
C LYS A 25 20.68 10.18 5.24
N ALA A 26 20.67 9.40 6.33
CA ALA A 26 21.87 8.86 6.95
C ALA A 26 22.56 7.76 6.11
N THR A 27 21.81 7.00 5.30
CA THR A 27 22.38 6.00 4.39
C THR A 27 23.06 6.59 3.16
N GLY A 28 22.92 7.91 2.94
CA GLY A 28 23.54 8.63 1.84
C GLY A 28 23.05 8.19 0.46
N PRO A 29 23.83 8.46 -0.61
CA PRO A 29 23.40 8.22 -1.99
C PRO A 29 23.04 6.76 -2.29
N VAL A 30 23.72 5.79 -1.65
CA VAL A 30 23.47 4.37 -1.91
C VAL A 30 22.06 3.95 -1.47
N GLY A 31 21.67 4.30 -0.24
CA GLY A 31 20.33 3.98 0.24
C GLY A 31 19.24 4.74 -0.52
N PHE A 32 19.50 6.01 -0.84
CA PHE A 32 18.61 6.80 -1.70
C PHE A 32 18.39 6.14 -3.06
N HIS A 33 19.44 5.87 -3.84
CA HIS A 33 19.32 5.32 -5.18
C HIS A 33 18.71 3.91 -5.21
N LEU A 34 19.02 3.08 -4.21
CA LEU A 34 18.40 1.76 -4.09
C LEU A 34 16.89 1.86 -3.91
N LEU A 35 16.43 2.73 -3.00
CA LEU A 35 15.01 2.92 -2.73
C LEU A 35 14.30 3.62 -3.90
N ASP A 36 14.95 4.58 -4.55
CA ASP A 36 14.42 5.33 -5.70
C ASP A 36 14.21 4.37 -6.88
N LEU A 37 15.19 3.50 -7.13
CA LEU A 37 15.07 2.42 -8.12
C LEU A 37 13.89 1.49 -7.81
N VAL A 38 13.75 1.02 -6.57
CA VAL A 38 12.65 0.10 -6.21
C VAL A 38 11.29 0.80 -6.32
N TYR A 39 11.23 2.07 -5.93
CA TYR A 39 10.02 2.89 -6.01
C TYR A 39 9.58 3.08 -7.46
N GLY A 40 10.46 3.53 -8.34
CA GLY A 40 10.16 3.73 -9.77
C GLY A 40 9.92 2.43 -10.53
N GLN A 41 10.59 1.34 -10.17
CA GLN A 41 10.51 0.06 -10.89
C GLN A 41 9.43 -0.90 -10.35
N LEU A 42 8.45 -0.41 -9.57
CA LEU A 42 7.37 -1.25 -9.03
C LEU A 42 6.64 -2.07 -10.12
N ALA A 43 6.46 -1.48 -11.30
CA ALA A 43 5.86 -2.15 -12.45
C ALA A 43 6.69 -3.37 -12.92
N VAL A 44 8.03 -3.32 -12.84
CA VAL A 44 8.91 -4.44 -13.23
C VAL A 44 8.69 -5.64 -12.32
N ALA A 45 8.56 -5.43 -11.02
CA ALA A 45 8.22 -6.51 -10.10
C ALA A 45 6.83 -7.11 -10.38
N ALA A 46 5.85 -6.27 -10.72
CA ALA A 46 4.54 -6.74 -11.13
C ALA A 46 4.60 -7.57 -12.42
N VAL A 47 5.40 -7.15 -13.41
CA VAL A 47 5.64 -7.90 -14.65
C VAL A 47 6.27 -9.26 -14.35
N ALA A 48 7.31 -9.32 -13.52
CA ALA A 48 7.98 -10.58 -13.17
C ALA A 48 7.02 -11.59 -12.51
N VAL A 49 6.22 -11.14 -11.54
CA VAL A 49 5.19 -11.99 -10.91
C VAL A 49 4.11 -12.40 -11.91
N THR A 50 3.67 -11.49 -12.77
CA THR A 50 2.65 -11.76 -13.79
C THR A 50 3.13 -12.78 -14.81
N LEU A 51 4.34 -12.62 -15.37
CA LEU A 51 4.92 -13.58 -16.31
C LEU A 51 5.00 -14.97 -15.69
N TYR A 52 5.40 -15.05 -14.41
CA TYR A 52 5.36 -16.31 -13.69
C TYR A 52 3.94 -16.87 -13.58
N GLN A 53 2.93 -16.07 -13.21
CA GLN A 53 1.55 -16.54 -13.11
C GLN A 53 0.94 -16.98 -14.45
N LEU A 54 1.38 -16.39 -15.58
CA LEU A 54 0.84 -16.66 -16.91
C LEU A 54 1.65 -17.70 -17.72
N ARG A 55 2.74 -18.23 -17.15
CA ARG A 55 3.71 -19.11 -17.85
C ARG A 55 3.11 -20.35 -18.55
N ASN A 56 1.98 -20.86 -18.06
CA ASN A 56 1.34 -22.05 -18.63
C ASN A 56 0.10 -21.74 -19.48
N VAL A 57 -0.32 -20.48 -19.61
CA VAL A 57 -1.60 -20.11 -20.25
C VAL A 57 -1.68 -20.60 -21.70
N ALA A 58 -0.58 -20.50 -22.45
CA ALA A 58 -0.54 -20.99 -23.84
C ALA A 58 -0.69 -22.51 -23.93
N ALA A 59 -0.11 -23.25 -22.99
CA ALA A 59 -0.17 -24.72 -22.94
C ALA A 59 -1.54 -25.22 -22.45
N GLU A 60 -2.07 -24.61 -21.40
CA GLU A 60 -3.34 -25.00 -20.77
C GLU A 60 -4.58 -24.40 -21.47
N ARG A 61 -4.38 -23.46 -22.41
CA ARG A 61 -5.44 -22.68 -23.09
C ARG A 61 -6.47 -22.08 -22.14
N ARG A 62 -6.03 -21.76 -20.92
CA ARG A 62 -6.88 -21.29 -19.83
C ARG A 62 -6.18 -20.17 -19.07
N PHE A 63 -6.90 -19.08 -18.85
CA PHE A 63 -6.41 -17.97 -18.05
C PHE A 63 -6.66 -18.23 -16.56
N PRO A 64 -5.72 -17.92 -15.65
CA PRO A 64 -5.94 -18.06 -14.21
C PRO A 64 -7.03 -17.10 -13.73
N SER A 65 -7.96 -17.58 -12.90
CA SER A 65 -9.06 -16.78 -12.35
C SER A 65 -8.58 -15.73 -11.33
N HIS A 66 -7.43 -15.96 -10.69
CA HIS A 66 -6.77 -15.05 -9.76
C HIS A 66 -5.36 -14.73 -10.26
N HIS A 67 -5.14 -13.48 -10.68
CA HIS A 67 -3.89 -13.03 -11.28
C HIS A 67 -3.63 -11.54 -10.98
N LEU A 68 -2.34 -11.17 -10.91
CA LEU A 68 -1.91 -9.87 -10.39
C LEU A 68 -2.43 -8.70 -11.23
N VAL A 69 -2.45 -8.84 -12.55
CA VAL A 69 -2.86 -7.75 -13.47
C VAL A 69 -4.24 -7.20 -13.12
N ARG A 70 -5.22 -8.06 -12.83
CA ARG A 70 -6.58 -7.62 -12.52
C ARG A 70 -6.62 -6.83 -11.21
N THR A 71 -5.93 -7.31 -10.19
CA THR A 71 -5.79 -6.60 -8.91
C THR A 71 -5.10 -5.25 -9.10
N PHE A 72 -4.01 -5.23 -9.87
CA PHE A 72 -3.23 -4.03 -10.15
C PHE A 72 -4.08 -2.94 -10.84
N LEU A 73 -4.89 -3.33 -11.83
CA LEU A 73 -5.80 -2.43 -12.55
C LEU A 73 -6.94 -1.92 -11.67
N VAL A 74 -7.55 -2.77 -10.84
CA VAL A 74 -8.64 -2.33 -9.94
C VAL A 74 -8.12 -1.39 -8.87
N ILE A 75 -6.93 -1.65 -8.31
CA ILE A 75 -6.23 -0.73 -7.41
C ILE A 75 -6.01 0.62 -8.10
N GLY A 76 -5.47 0.61 -9.33
CA GLY A 76 -5.20 1.82 -10.12
C GLY A 76 -6.45 2.58 -10.55
N LEU A 77 -7.60 1.91 -10.65
CA LEU A 77 -8.89 2.54 -10.95
C LEU A 77 -9.53 3.19 -9.71
N LEU A 78 -9.54 2.47 -8.58
CA LEU A 78 -10.24 2.90 -7.36
C LEU A 78 -9.45 3.90 -6.54
N GLY A 79 -8.11 3.79 -6.50
CA GLY A 79 -7.26 4.70 -5.73
C GLY A 79 -7.43 6.18 -6.10
N PRO A 80 -7.36 6.56 -7.39
CA PRO A 80 -7.56 7.94 -7.82
C PRO A 80 -8.92 8.53 -7.46
N ALA A 81 -9.97 7.71 -7.36
CA ALA A 81 -11.27 8.18 -6.89
C ALA A 81 -11.21 8.61 -5.41
N ILE A 82 -10.43 7.91 -4.58
CA ILE A 82 -10.23 8.29 -3.17
C ILE A 82 -9.36 9.55 -3.05
N TYR A 83 -8.38 9.75 -3.93
CA TYR A 83 -7.58 10.99 -3.97
C TYR A 83 -8.43 12.26 -4.14
N MET A 84 -9.55 12.16 -4.86
CA MET A 84 -10.48 13.28 -5.04
C MET A 84 -11.30 13.57 -3.78
N ILE A 85 -11.54 12.56 -2.95
CA ILE A 85 -12.33 12.68 -1.71
C ILE A 85 -11.43 13.05 -0.52
N PHE A 86 -10.20 12.55 -0.51
CA PHE A 86 -9.23 12.72 0.56
C PHE A 86 -7.87 13.21 0.01
N PRO A 87 -7.78 14.47 -0.45
CA PRO A 87 -6.59 14.97 -1.14
C PRO A 87 -5.44 15.26 -0.17
N VAL A 88 -4.32 14.56 -0.32
CA VAL A 88 -3.11 14.66 0.53
C VAL A 88 -1.87 14.61 -0.37
N VAL A 89 -0.88 15.47 -0.12
CA VAL A 89 0.32 15.64 -0.97
C VAL A 89 1.58 15.00 -0.37
N GLY A 90 1.64 14.82 0.94
CA GLY A 90 2.67 14.05 1.64
C GLY A 90 3.63 14.93 2.45
N PRO A 91 4.34 14.33 3.42
CA PRO A 91 5.27 15.04 4.30
C PRO A 91 6.29 15.94 3.61
N VAL A 92 6.89 15.49 2.51
CA VAL A 92 7.95 16.24 1.82
C VAL A 92 7.44 17.53 1.18
N PHE A 93 6.16 17.56 0.77
CA PHE A 93 5.52 18.72 0.17
C PHE A 93 4.84 19.62 1.20
N ALA A 94 4.12 19.03 2.17
CA ALA A 94 3.38 19.79 3.17
C ALA A 94 4.28 20.32 4.30
N TYR A 95 5.41 19.67 4.55
CA TYR A 95 6.32 19.99 5.65
C TYR A 95 7.80 20.02 5.22
N GLY A 96 8.11 20.19 3.94
CA GLY A 96 9.49 20.23 3.45
C GLY A 96 9.64 21.12 2.23
N THR A 97 10.74 20.96 1.51
CA THR A 97 11.03 21.70 0.27
C THR A 97 10.43 21.03 -0.98
N GLY A 98 9.69 19.93 -0.82
CA GLY A 98 9.11 19.15 -1.91
C GLY A 98 10.17 18.54 -2.82
N ILE A 99 10.11 18.87 -4.09
CA ILE A 99 10.96 18.26 -5.14
C ILE A 99 12.44 18.59 -4.92
N ASP A 100 12.76 19.74 -4.33
CA ASP A 100 14.14 20.14 -4.04
C ASP A 100 14.81 19.26 -2.95
N GLN A 101 14.01 18.51 -2.18
CA GLN A 101 14.50 17.64 -1.11
C GLN A 101 15.24 16.41 -1.65
N TRP A 102 14.80 15.90 -2.80
CA TRP A 102 15.33 14.72 -3.46
C TRP A 102 15.46 15.00 -4.96
N PRO A 103 16.68 15.11 -5.51
CA PRO A 103 16.85 15.17 -6.95
C PRO A 103 16.50 13.81 -7.58
N SER A 104 15.22 13.59 -7.85
CA SER A 104 14.72 12.42 -8.57
C SER A 104 14.59 12.77 -10.06
N PRO A 105 15.17 11.97 -10.98
CA PRO A 105 15.09 12.22 -12.43
C PRO A 105 13.66 12.15 -12.99
N ASP A 106 12.72 11.56 -12.24
CA ASP A 106 11.30 11.42 -12.63
C ASP A 106 10.48 12.71 -12.39
N LEU A 107 10.96 13.60 -11.53
CA LEU A 107 10.38 14.92 -11.31
C LEU A 107 11.18 15.90 -12.17
N GLY A 108 10.65 16.19 -13.37
CA GLY A 108 11.36 16.92 -14.42
C GLY A 108 12.01 18.24 -13.95
N PRO A 109 13.02 18.74 -14.70
CA PRO A 109 13.86 19.88 -14.31
C PRO A 109 13.12 21.21 -14.10
N ASP A 110 11.85 21.30 -14.50
CA ASP A 110 11.00 22.51 -14.44
C ASP A 110 9.95 22.48 -13.31
N ALA A 111 10.12 21.60 -12.33
CA ALA A 111 9.26 21.55 -11.16
C ALA A 111 9.28 22.89 -10.39
N LEU A 112 8.12 23.53 -10.25
CA LEU A 112 7.99 24.76 -9.47
C LEU A 112 8.31 24.49 -7.98
N PRO A 113 9.06 25.38 -7.30
CA PRO A 113 9.32 25.24 -5.88
C PRO A 113 8.01 25.19 -5.09
N THR A 114 7.76 24.07 -4.40
CA THR A 114 6.54 23.89 -3.60
C THR A 114 6.64 24.48 -2.20
N VAL A 115 7.84 24.92 -1.79
CA VAL A 115 8.14 25.43 -0.43
C VAL A 115 7.22 26.57 0.00
N HIS A 116 6.72 27.39 -0.92
CA HIS A 116 5.80 28.49 -0.61
C HIS A 116 4.40 28.03 -0.18
N TRP A 117 4.04 26.77 -0.47
CA TRP A 117 2.78 26.15 -0.05
C TRP A 117 2.93 25.28 1.20
N ALA A 118 4.16 24.92 1.57
CA ALA A 118 4.45 24.12 2.75
C ALA A 118 4.03 24.88 4.02
N VAL A 119 3.57 24.13 5.03
CA VAL A 119 3.27 24.69 6.35
C VAL A 119 4.54 25.25 7.00
N ALA A 120 5.63 24.49 6.90
CA ALA A 120 6.97 24.85 7.34
C ALA A 120 7.97 23.81 6.80
N ASP A 121 9.25 24.18 6.67
CA ASP A 121 10.31 23.24 6.35
C ASP A 121 10.78 22.49 7.62
N LEU A 122 10.16 21.34 7.90
CA LEU A 122 10.37 20.55 9.11
C LEU A 122 10.81 19.11 8.83
N TRP A 123 10.32 18.50 7.75
CA TRP A 123 10.59 17.13 7.37
C TRP A 123 11.99 17.00 6.73
N PRO A 124 12.77 15.95 7.03
CA PRO A 124 12.51 14.87 8.00
C PRO A 124 13.06 15.19 9.41
N GLY A 125 13.63 16.38 9.62
CA GLY A 125 14.40 16.73 10.80
C GLY A 125 13.57 16.78 12.09
N THR A 126 12.40 17.42 12.03
CA THR A 126 11.59 17.78 13.20
C THR A 126 10.14 17.39 12.96
N ALA A 127 9.52 16.71 13.93
CA ALA A 127 8.11 16.42 13.86
C ALA A 127 7.27 17.71 14.00
N PRO A 128 6.15 17.85 13.29
CA PRO A 128 5.32 19.04 13.36
C PRO A 128 4.73 19.19 14.77
N PRO A 129 4.58 20.44 15.26
CA PRO A 129 3.94 20.69 16.55
C PRO A 129 2.46 20.25 16.51
N LEU A 130 1.97 19.75 17.65
CA LEU A 130 0.57 19.32 17.78
C LEU A 130 -0.37 20.50 17.91
N ASN A 131 -0.89 20.96 16.78
CA ASN A 131 -1.91 22.00 16.68
C ASN A 131 -3.20 21.43 16.08
N ALA A 132 -4.32 22.14 16.31
CA ALA A 132 -5.59 21.80 15.69
C ALA A 132 -5.46 21.88 14.15
N PRO A 133 -5.71 20.77 13.41
CA PRO A 133 -5.50 20.76 11.97
C PRO A 133 -6.61 21.52 11.25
N HIS A 134 -6.23 22.21 10.19
CA HIS A 134 -7.15 22.87 9.27
C HIS A 134 -6.87 22.45 7.82
N PRO A 135 -7.85 22.57 6.91
CA PRO A 135 -7.57 22.40 5.49
C PRO A 135 -6.54 23.45 5.06
N MET A 136 -5.54 23.06 4.28
CA MET A 136 -4.54 23.98 3.77
C MET A 136 -4.68 24.15 2.25
N PRO A 137 -4.60 25.38 1.72
CA PRO A 137 -4.53 25.61 0.29
C PRO A 137 -3.23 25.01 -0.28
N PHE A 138 -3.28 24.59 -1.54
CA PHE A 138 -2.12 24.05 -2.27
C PHE A 138 -2.32 24.29 -3.76
N ASP A 139 -1.24 24.44 -4.53
CA ASP A 139 -1.29 24.68 -5.98
C ASP A 139 -2.04 23.58 -6.73
N ALA A 140 -2.56 23.82 -7.93
CA ALA A 140 -3.37 22.82 -8.65
C ALA A 140 -2.58 21.66 -9.31
N PHE A 141 -1.25 21.71 -9.32
CA PHE A 141 -0.40 20.82 -10.11
C PHE A 141 0.23 19.69 -9.30
N THR A 142 0.58 19.94 -8.03
CA THR A 142 1.21 18.95 -7.14
C THR A 142 0.30 17.72 -6.97
N PRO A 143 0.77 16.49 -7.20
CA PRO A 143 -0.08 15.30 -7.09
C PRO A 143 -0.68 15.11 -5.68
N ARG A 144 -1.99 14.80 -5.62
CA ARG A 144 -2.71 14.46 -4.36
C ARG A 144 -2.79 12.94 -4.17
N ASN A 145 -1.68 12.25 -4.26
CA ASN A 145 -1.63 10.79 -4.40
C ASN A 145 -1.19 10.05 -3.13
N CYS A 146 -1.37 10.64 -1.94
CA CYS A 146 -0.94 9.99 -0.70
C CYS A 146 -1.95 9.01 -0.10
N MET A 147 -3.24 9.37 -0.04
CA MET A 147 -4.24 8.64 0.73
C MET A 147 -5.27 7.94 -0.18
N PRO A 148 -5.34 6.59 -0.20
CA PRO A 148 -4.42 5.64 0.42
C PRO A 148 -3.14 5.47 -0.41
N SER A 149 -2.07 4.94 0.19
CA SER A 149 -0.82 4.71 -0.54
C SER A 149 -0.99 3.63 -1.62
N LEU A 150 -1.03 4.04 -2.90
CA LEU A 150 -1.11 3.09 -4.01
C LEU A 150 0.18 2.28 -4.21
N HIS A 151 1.35 2.85 -3.88
CA HIS A 151 2.60 2.09 -3.89
C HIS A 151 2.58 0.97 -2.85
N THR A 152 2.11 1.25 -1.63
CA THR A 152 1.86 0.22 -0.62
C THR A 152 0.84 -0.80 -1.11
N ALA A 153 -0.24 -0.33 -1.75
CA ALA A 153 -1.30 -1.17 -2.24
C ALA A 153 -0.80 -2.18 -3.28
N TRP A 154 -0.10 -1.71 -4.31
CA TRP A 154 0.47 -2.54 -5.38
C TRP A 154 1.61 -3.44 -4.88
N ALA A 155 2.50 -2.94 -4.01
CA ALA A 155 3.55 -3.76 -3.42
C ALA A 155 2.98 -4.90 -2.55
N THR A 156 1.88 -4.64 -1.84
CA THR A 156 1.13 -5.67 -1.09
C THR A 156 0.52 -6.71 -2.04
N ALA A 157 -0.04 -6.27 -3.18
CA ALA A 157 -0.56 -7.19 -4.19
C ALA A 157 0.56 -8.08 -4.79
N ILE A 158 1.71 -7.49 -5.14
CA ILE A 158 2.91 -8.24 -5.61
C ILE A 158 3.33 -9.27 -4.55
N PHE A 159 3.38 -8.87 -3.27
CA PHE A 159 3.71 -9.76 -2.17
C PHE A 159 2.73 -10.94 -2.07
N ILE A 160 1.42 -10.69 -2.11
CA ILE A 160 0.38 -11.72 -2.06
C ILE A 160 0.52 -12.69 -3.24
N HIS A 161 0.64 -12.17 -4.46
CA HIS A 161 0.69 -12.98 -5.68
C HIS A 161 2.01 -13.76 -5.83
N SER A 162 3.10 -13.29 -5.22
CA SER A 162 4.37 -14.03 -5.18
C SER A 162 4.35 -15.24 -4.24
N ARG A 163 3.38 -15.37 -3.32
CA ARG A 163 3.36 -16.45 -2.30
C ARG A 163 3.24 -17.85 -2.89
N ASN A 164 2.59 -17.97 -4.05
CA ASN A 164 2.38 -19.24 -4.77
C ASN A 164 3.53 -19.59 -5.73
N GLY A 165 4.61 -18.80 -5.75
CA GLY A 165 5.78 -19.04 -6.59
C GLY A 165 6.94 -19.74 -5.87
N PRO A 166 8.06 -19.98 -6.58
CA PRO A 166 9.27 -20.54 -6.01
C PRO A 166 9.85 -19.62 -4.92
N ARG A 167 10.77 -20.16 -4.10
CA ARG A 167 11.41 -19.41 -3.01
C ARG A 167 11.99 -18.07 -3.46
N ALA A 168 12.63 -18.03 -4.64
CA ALA A 168 13.18 -16.79 -5.20
C ALA A 168 12.09 -15.72 -5.41
N LEU A 169 10.94 -16.07 -6.01
CA LEU A 169 9.84 -15.14 -6.21
C LEU A 169 9.26 -14.65 -4.87
N ARG A 170 9.21 -15.54 -3.87
CA ARG A 170 8.77 -15.20 -2.52
C ARG A 170 9.72 -14.22 -1.83
N PHE A 171 11.04 -14.42 -1.94
CA PHE A 171 11.99 -13.46 -1.39
C PHE A 171 11.92 -12.12 -2.13
N ALA A 172 11.83 -12.15 -3.47
CA ALA A 172 11.69 -10.94 -4.28
C ALA A 172 10.43 -10.14 -3.91
N GLY A 173 9.27 -10.79 -3.76
CA GLY A 173 8.05 -10.11 -3.34
C GLY A 173 8.10 -9.55 -1.92
N THR A 174 8.79 -10.21 -0.99
CA THR A 174 9.01 -9.67 0.36
C THR A 174 9.95 -8.47 0.34
N PHE A 175 11.06 -8.57 -0.38
CA PHE A 175 12.01 -7.47 -0.56
C PHE A 175 11.33 -6.25 -1.15
N TRP A 176 10.55 -6.44 -2.22
CA TRP A 176 9.87 -5.33 -2.89
C TRP A 176 8.87 -4.64 -1.97
N LEU A 177 8.08 -5.40 -1.21
CA LEU A 177 7.17 -4.83 -0.23
C LEU A 177 7.93 -3.96 0.79
N ILE A 178 8.94 -4.51 1.46
CA ILE A 178 9.67 -3.78 2.51
C ILE A 178 10.35 -2.55 1.93
N ALA A 179 11.04 -2.67 0.80
CA ALA A 179 11.74 -1.56 0.17
C ALA A 179 10.77 -0.48 -0.33
N THR A 180 9.61 -0.82 -0.88
CA THR A 180 8.57 0.17 -1.25
C THR A 180 8.00 0.89 -0.02
N LEU A 181 7.75 0.19 1.09
CA LEU A 181 7.31 0.85 2.34
C LEU A 181 8.38 1.80 2.89
N CYS A 182 9.66 1.39 2.85
CA CYS A 182 10.77 2.24 3.23
C CYS A 182 10.91 3.46 2.30
N ALA A 183 10.76 3.29 0.99
CA ALA A 183 10.84 4.37 0.02
C ALA A 183 9.70 5.39 0.19
N THR A 184 8.45 4.91 0.28
CA THR A 184 7.26 5.78 0.46
C THR A 184 7.35 6.64 1.71
N LEU A 185 7.75 6.06 2.85
CA LEU A 185 7.98 6.80 4.10
C LEU A 185 9.23 7.67 4.04
N GLY A 186 10.33 7.11 3.53
CA GLY A 186 11.66 7.68 3.56
C GLY A 186 11.88 8.84 2.59
N PHE A 187 11.10 8.90 1.51
CA PHE A 187 11.06 10.05 0.62
C PHE A 187 10.04 11.10 1.06
N GLY A 188 9.24 10.81 2.08
CA GLY A 188 8.21 11.73 2.56
C GLY A 188 7.04 11.84 1.59
N TYR A 189 6.84 10.83 0.76
CA TYR A 189 5.68 10.74 -0.13
C TYR A 189 4.43 10.26 0.61
N HIS A 190 4.57 9.62 1.78
CA HIS A 190 3.43 9.12 2.55
C HIS A 190 3.66 9.22 4.06
N TYR A 191 2.55 9.39 4.77
CA TYR A 191 2.42 9.19 6.21
C TYR A 191 2.25 7.70 6.53
N GLY A 192 2.49 7.28 7.78
CA GLY A 192 2.20 5.90 8.22
C GLY A 192 0.72 5.54 8.11
N ALA A 193 -0.15 6.51 8.39
CA ALA A 193 -1.60 6.40 8.23
C ALA A 193 -2.01 6.00 6.78
N ASP A 194 -1.30 6.51 5.76
CA ASP A 194 -1.53 6.20 4.35
C ASP A 194 -1.17 4.75 4.01
N LEU A 195 -0.11 4.23 4.64
CA LEU A 195 0.35 2.83 4.48
C LEU A 195 -0.66 1.86 5.08
N ILE A 196 -1.17 2.15 6.28
CA ILE A 196 -2.23 1.35 6.92
C ILE A 196 -3.47 1.32 6.02
N ALA A 197 -3.90 2.48 5.53
CA ALA A 197 -5.05 2.58 4.62
C ALA A 197 -4.79 1.82 3.31
N GLY A 198 -3.59 1.93 2.73
CA GLY A 198 -3.19 1.20 1.52
C GLY A 198 -3.20 -0.31 1.68
N ALA A 199 -2.76 -0.83 2.83
CA ALA A 199 -2.80 -2.26 3.12
C ALA A 199 -4.25 -2.78 3.22
N VAL A 200 -5.10 -2.08 3.99
CA VAL A 200 -6.53 -2.43 4.12
C VAL A 200 -7.25 -2.35 2.76
N PHE A 201 -6.96 -1.31 1.98
CA PHE A 201 -7.50 -1.11 0.64
C PHE A 201 -7.19 -2.29 -0.29
N THR A 202 -5.92 -2.71 -0.39
CA THR A 202 -5.54 -3.85 -1.23
C THR A 202 -6.18 -5.14 -0.79
N LEU A 203 -6.21 -5.44 0.50
CA LEU A 203 -6.79 -6.69 1.01
C LEU A 203 -8.30 -6.76 0.75
N THR A 204 -8.98 -5.62 0.83
CA THR A 204 -10.42 -5.51 0.52
C THR A 204 -10.68 -5.76 -0.97
N ILE A 205 -9.86 -5.19 -1.86
CA ILE A 205 -9.94 -5.43 -3.31
C ILE A 205 -9.63 -6.90 -3.65
N GLU A 206 -8.56 -7.44 -3.08
CA GLU A 206 -8.19 -8.86 -3.25
C GLU A 206 -9.32 -9.79 -2.81
N ALA A 207 -9.93 -9.51 -1.64
CA ALA A 207 -11.08 -10.26 -1.16
C ALA A 207 -12.26 -10.20 -2.12
N ALA A 208 -12.60 -9.02 -2.63
CA ALA A 208 -13.70 -8.83 -3.58
C ALA A 208 -13.45 -9.57 -4.90
N LEU A 209 -12.23 -9.50 -5.44
CA LEU A 209 -11.88 -10.20 -6.69
C LEU A 209 -11.92 -11.72 -6.53
N ARG A 210 -11.42 -12.25 -5.41
CA ARG A 210 -11.48 -13.68 -5.09
C ARG A 210 -12.91 -14.16 -4.86
N ALA A 211 -13.72 -13.39 -4.11
CA ALA A 211 -15.12 -13.69 -3.89
C ALA A 211 -15.91 -13.71 -5.21
N ASN A 212 -15.70 -12.71 -6.07
CA ASN A 212 -16.30 -12.66 -7.40
C ASN A 212 -15.92 -13.87 -8.27
N ALA A 213 -14.65 -14.28 -8.27
CA ALA A 213 -14.19 -15.44 -9.02
C ALA A 213 -14.81 -16.77 -8.53
N ARG A 214 -15.28 -16.82 -7.27
CA ARG A 214 -15.95 -17.97 -6.65
C ARG A 214 -17.49 -17.90 -6.72
N GLY A 215 -18.05 -16.83 -7.29
CA GLY A 215 -19.50 -16.64 -7.38
C GLY A 215 -20.16 -16.02 -6.14
N TRP A 216 -19.38 -15.33 -5.30
CA TRP A 216 -19.78 -14.74 -4.01
C TRP A 216 -20.32 -15.75 -2.99
N ASP A 217 -19.59 -15.95 -1.89
CA ASP A 217 -20.07 -16.67 -0.72
C ASP A 217 -20.23 -15.72 0.48
N ARG A 218 -20.93 -16.19 1.53
CA ARG A 218 -21.19 -15.38 2.74
C ARG A 218 -19.89 -14.87 3.38
N SER A 219 -18.85 -15.70 3.40
CA SER A 219 -17.54 -15.33 3.95
C SER A 219 -16.86 -14.22 3.14
N GLY A 220 -16.98 -14.26 1.82
CA GLY A 220 -16.44 -13.24 0.91
C GLY A 220 -17.14 -11.91 1.10
N ILE A 221 -18.48 -11.92 1.21
CA ILE A 221 -19.27 -10.72 1.50
C ILE A 221 -18.85 -10.12 2.86
N GLN A 222 -18.75 -10.95 3.90
CA GLN A 222 -18.36 -10.51 5.24
C GLN A 222 -16.96 -9.90 5.26
N LEU A 223 -15.98 -10.52 4.58
CA LEU A 223 -14.62 -10.03 4.50
C LEU A 223 -14.54 -8.67 3.77
N VAL A 224 -15.24 -8.53 2.64
CA VAL A 224 -15.28 -7.26 1.89
C VAL A 224 -15.98 -6.18 2.69
N ALA A 225 -17.11 -6.49 3.34
CA ALA A 225 -17.82 -5.53 4.19
C ALA A 225 -16.98 -5.09 5.38
N HIS A 226 -16.28 -6.02 6.05
CA HIS A 226 -15.37 -5.71 7.15
C HIS A 226 -14.23 -4.80 6.68
N GLY A 227 -13.53 -5.17 5.60
CA GLY A 227 -12.43 -4.37 5.05
C GLY A 227 -12.87 -2.97 4.61
N ALA A 228 -14.01 -2.84 3.93
CA ALA A 228 -14.58 -1.56 3.53
C ALA A 228 -14.99 -0.70 4.74
N THR A 229 -15.55 -1.31 5.79
CA THR A 229 -15.92 -0.62 7.03
C THR A 229 -14.67 -0.10 7.75
N VAL A 230 -13.64 -0.93 7.89
CA VAL A 230 -12.36 -0.51 8.49
C VAL A 230 -11.74 0.62 7.67
N PHE A 231 -11.69 0.50 6.35
CA PHE A 231 -11.16 1.55 5.48
C PHE A 231 -11.91 2.88 5.66
N ALA A 232 -13.24 2.86 5.61
CA ALA A 232 -14.06 4.05 5.82
C ALA A 232 -13.86 4.63 7.22
N ALA A 233 -13.79 3.79 8.26
CA ALA A 233 -13.54 4.22 9.63
C ALA A 233 -12.16 4.88 9.78
N LEU A 234 -11.12 4.36 9.12
CA LEU A 234 -9.80 4.98 9.09
C LEU A 234 -9.88 6.39 8.50
N LEU A 235 -10.44 6.54 7.28
CA LEU A 235 -10.55 7.85 6.61
C LEU A 235 -11.37 8.85 7.44
N VAL A 236 -12.50 8.42 7.99
CA VAL A 236 -13.34 9.27 8.86
C VAL A 236 -12.59 9.64 10.14
N SER A 237 -11.88 8.71 10.77
CA SER A 237 -11.11 8.98 11.98
C SER A 237 -9.97 9.97 11.74
N TYR A 238 -9.25 9.84 10.63
CA TYR A 238 -8.20 10.77 10.23
C TYR A 238 -8.75 12.18 10.00
N ARG A 239 -9.98 12.28 9.47
CA ARG A 239 -10.62 13.58 9.21
C ARG A 239 -11.23 14.23 10.44
N CYS A 240 -11.82 13.44 11.33
CA CYS A 240 -12.72 13.92 12.39
C CYS A 240 -12.13 13.80 13.79
N LEU A 241 -11.21 12.86 14.03
CA LEU A 241 -10.62 12.58 15.33
C LEU A 241 -9.08 12.78 15.42
N PRO A 242 -8.41 13.56 14.54
CA PRO A 242 -6.94 13.60 14.53
C PRO A 242 -6.35 14.09 15.86
N MET A 243 -7.01 15.07 16.51
CA MET A 243 -6.55 15.59 17.80
C MET A 243 -6.70 14.58 18.94
N ASP A 244 -7.78 13.80 18.94
CA ASP A 244 -7.97 12.76 19.96
C ASP A 244 -6.98 11.62 19.76
N MET A 245 -6.70 11.27 18.50
CA MET A 245 -5.66 10.32 18.11
C MET A 245 -4.28 10.76 18.57
N ALA A 246 -3.93 12.03 18.35
CA ALA A 246 -2.66 12.58 18.79
C ALA A 246 -2.52 12.61 20.32
N ARG A 247 -3.55 13.07 21.04
CA ARG A 247 -3.51 13.17 22.52
C ARG A 247 -3.46 11.81 23.20
N HIS A 248 -4.11 10.80 22.63
CA HIS A 248 -4.17 9.45 23.16
C HIS A 248 -3.41 8.47 22.25
N ALA A 249 -2.21 8.86 21.80
CA ALA A 249 -1.39 8.07 20.89
C ALA A 249 -1.14 6.64 21.39
N TRP A 250 -0.99 6.46 22.71
CA TRP A 250 -0.81 5.15 23.35
C TRP A 250 -1.99 4.19 23.13
N LEU A 251 -3.20 4.72 22.88
CA LEU A 251 -4.40 3.95 22.58
C LEU A 251 -4.63 3.84 21.07
N PHE A 252 -4.62 4.97 20.37
CA PHE A 252 -4.97 5.00 18.95
C PHE A 252 -3.90 4.36 18.06
N GLY A 253 -2.61 4.44 18.40
CA GLY A 253 -1.55 3.76 17.68
C GLY A 253 -1.79 2.24 17.60
N PRO A 254 -1.90 1.54 18.75
CA PRO A 254 -2.29 0.14 18.78
C PRO A 254 -3.64 -0.14 18.11
N LEU A 255 -4.65 0.72 18.28
CA LEU A 255 -5.96 0.53 17.67
C LEU A 255 -5.91 0.53 16.13
N LEU A 256 -5.16 1.46 15.53
CA LEU A 256 -4.97 1.51 14.08
C LEU A 256 -4.27 0.25 13.56
N LEU A 257 -3.24 -0.21 14.26
CA LEU A 257 -2.53 -1.44 13.93
C LEU A 257 -3.43 -2.67 14.08
N LEU A 258 -4.22 -2.75 15.16
CA LEU A 258 -5.17 -3.83 15.39
C LEU A 258 -6.29 -3.84 14.34
N ALA A 259 -6.77 -2.68 13.91
CA ALA A 259 -7.75 -2.56 12.82
C ALA A 259 -7.17 -3.12 11.51
N MET A 260 -5.94 -2.75 11.15
CA MET A 260 -5.24 -3.33 9.99
C MET A 260 -5.04 -4.85 10.13
N ILE A 261 -4.56 -5.29 11.30
CA ILE A 261 -4.31 -6.70 11.60
C ILE A 261 -5.60 -7.52 11.54
N SER A 262 -6.75 -6.97 11.95
CA SER A 262 -8.03 -7.66 11.88
C SER A 262 -8.42 -8.00 10.44
N VAL A 263 -8.20 -7.07 9.50
CA VAL A 263 -8.44 -7.29 8.06
C VAL A 263 -7.45 -8.32 7.50
N ILE A 264 -6.16 -8.22 7.88
CA ILE A 264 -5.14 -9.23 7.50
C ILE A 264 -5.53 -10.62 8.02
N TYR A 265 -5.94 -10.71 9.28
CA TYR A 265 -6.31 -11.97 9.91
C TYR A 265 -7.52 -12.59 9.22
N ASP A 266 -8.59 -11.83 9.02
CA ASP A 266 -9.78 -12.32 8.33
C ASP A 266 -9.49 -12.70 6.89
N TYR A 267 -8.66 -11.92 6.19
CA TYR A 267 -8.22 -12.22 4.84
C TYR A 267 -7.47 -13.56 4.79
N VAL A 268 -6.46 -13.76 5.63
CA VAL A 268 -5.67 -15.00 5.68
C VAL A 268 -6.54 -16.19 6.08
N ARG A 269 -7.38 -16.04 7.12
CA ARG A 269 -8.28 -17.09 7.58
C ARG A 269 -9.25 -17.53 6.50
N THR A 270 -9.89 -16.57 5.83
CA THR A 270 -10.90 -16.83 4.79
C THR A 270 -10.27 -17.41 3.54
N THR A 271 -9.15 -16.85 3.08
CA THR A 271 -8.49 -17.32 1.86
C THR A 271 -7.83 -18.68 2.01
N ARG A 272 -7.33 -19.05 3.20
CA ARG A 272 -6.85 -20.41 3.48
C ARG A 272 -7.99 -21.44 3.42
N ALA A 273 -9.17 -21.11 3.94
CA ALA A 273 -10.33 -21.98 3.82
C ALA A 273 -10.83 -22.11 2.37
N TRP A 274 -10.41 -21.21 1.49
CA TRP A 274 -10.73 -21.24 0.06
C TRP A 274 -9.73 -22.03 -0.78
N GLU A 275 -8.54 -22.37 -0.25
CA GLU A 275 -7.58 -23.21 -0.95
C GLU A 275 -8.09 -24.66 -0.97
N PRO A 276 -8.20 -25.30 -2.16
CA PRO A 276 -8.57 -26.71 -2.24
C PRO A 276 -7.54 -27.54 -1.47
N THR A 277 -7.99 -28.41 -0.57
CA THR A 277 -7.14 -29.51 -0.09
C THR A 277 -6.77 -30.32 -1.34
N ALA A 278 -5.47 -30.41 -1.66
CA ALA A 278 -5.01 -31.18 -2.80
C ALA A 278 -5.57 -32.61 -2.66
N ALA A 279 -6.48 -33.00 -3.57
CA ALA A 279 -6.94 -34.38 -3.63
C ALA A 279 -5.71 -35.27 -3.86
N PRO A 280 -5.53 -36.36 -3.09
CA PRO A 280 -4.43 -37.28 -3.34
C PRO A 280 -4.49 -37.72 -4.80
N ALA A 281 -3.33 -37.68 -5.47
CA ALA A 281 -3.21 -38.05 -6.88
C ALA A 281 -3.90 -39.41 -7.09
N ARG A 282 -4.93 -39.43 -7.93
CA ARG A 282 -5.65 -40.65 -8.28
C ARG A 282 -4.62 -41.60 -8.89
N GLN A 283 -4.23 -42.63 -8.14
CA GLN A 283 -3.37 -43.69 -8.67
C GLN A 283 -4.07 -44.22 -9.92
N LEU A 284 -3.39 -44.13 -11.06
CA LEU A 284 -3.81 -44.82 -12.28
C LEU A 284 -3.86 -46.30 -11.91
N GLU A 285 -5.06 -46.88 -11.91
CA GLU A 285 -5.21 -48.33 -11.77
C GLU A 285 -4.36 -49.01 -12.85
N PRO A 286 -3.55 -50.03 -12.50
CA PRO A 286 -2.80 -50.79 -13.48
C PRO A 286 -3.76 -51.37 -14.52
N GLN A 287 -3.56 -50.99 -15.78
CA GLN A 287 -4.28 -51.57 -16.91
C GLN A 287 -3.98 -53.08 -16.93
N PRO A 288 -4.97 -53.98 -16.91
CA PRO A 288 -4.72 -55.41 -17.03
C PRO A 288 -4.14 -55.71 -18.42
N GLU A 289 -3.00 -56.40 -18.47
CA GLU A 289 -2.43 -56.90 -19.72
C GLU A 289 -3.39 -57.90 -20.38
N PRO A 290 -3.60 -57.82 -21.70
CA PRO A 290 -4.40 -58.81 -22.42
C PRO A 290 -3.68 -60.16 -22.45
N ALA A 291 -4.42 -61.22 -22.11
CA ALA A 291 -4.00 -62.62 -22.13
C ALA A 291 -3.90 -63.20 -23.55
#